data_AF-A0A7Y0ARB6-F1
#
_entry.id   AF-A0A7Y0ARB6-F1
#
_cell.length_a   1.000
_cell.length_b   1.000
_cell.length_c   1.000
_cell.angle_alpha   90.00
_cell.angle_beta   90.00
_cell.angle_gamma   90.00
#
_symmetry.space_group_name_H-M   'P 1'
#
loop_
_entity.id
_entity.type
_entity.pdbx_description
1 polymer ?
#
loop_
_entity_poly.entity_id
_entity_poly.type
_entity_poly.pdbx_seq_one_letter_code
_entity_poly.pdbx_strand_id
1 'polypeptide(L)'
;MGYWITLHLFNDEAFYKRVVPTLCGHLGDLESDYLDFLKSYLIGGIQRFSNEQVSKLLEQSIERVIEISNEFDGSFKRHNEFHKIENYDEKNLFLSKYDGYDEYKRFFEYYIFKTCADFFPHIPLGKRGIFSKLELKPKTLSHSFMCEFDNYNDFFCSDMMGIMNWVTKEDVELLYYDKENLKSEYEEFLNTFLSFIDTAFENKLGLIVGVDMKEDILKLFPSNKLVENSYWSNINTSGLLFKI
;
A
#
# COMPACT_ATOMS: atom_id res chain seq x y z
N MET A 1 -8.20 -11.42 -15.36
CA MET A 1 -7.40 -10.61 -14.43
C MET A 1 -7.65 -9.16 -14.76
N GLY A 2 -7.92 -8.32 -13.78
CA GLY A 2 -8.32 -6.94 -14.07
C GLY A 2 -7.59 -6.04 -13.11
N TYR A 3 -6.64 -5.26 -13.63
CA TYR A 3 -5.78 -4.29 -12.96
C TYR A 3 -6.56 -3.16 -12.26
N TRP A 4 -7.30 -3.45 -11.22
CA TRP A 4 -8.10 -2.46 -10.52
C TRP A 4 -7.22 -1.70 -9.52
N ILE A 5 -6.86 -0.48 -9.90
CA ILE A 5 -6.07 0.42 -9.07
C ILE A 5 -6.98 1.11 -8.07
N THR A 6 -6.50 1.26 -6.84
CA THR A 6 -7.21 1.81 -5.69
C THR A 6 -6.30 2.75 -4.89
N LEU A 7 -6.87 3.79 -4.30
CA LEU A 7 -6.15 4.79 -3.50
C LEU A 7 -6.72 4.86 -2.08
N HIS A 8 -5.83 4.82 -1.11
CA HIS A 8 -6.13 4.63 0.31
C HIS A 8 -5.43 5.68 1.17
N LEU A 9 -5.99 5.94 2.37
CA LEU A 9 -5.32 6.75 3.38
C LEU A 9 -4.18 5.97 4.03
N PHE A 10 -3.09 6.67 4.32
CA PHE A 10 -1.86 6.07 4.83
C PHE A 10 -1.24 6.93 5.93
N ASN A 11 -0.95 6.34 7.07
CA ASN A 11 -0.22 6.97 8.17
C ASN A 11 1.27 6.69 7.99
N ASP A 12 1.91 7.51 7.16
CA ASP A 12 3.33 7.44 6.84
C ASP A 12 4.22 7.66 8.08
N GLU A 13 3.80 8.48 9.02
CA GLU A 13 4.51 8.66 10.29
C GLU A 13 4.57 7.35 11.10
N ALA A 14 3.45 6.66 11.26
CA ALA A 14 3.41 5.35 11.90
C ALA A 14 4.19 4.30 11.10
N PHE A 15 4.16 4.40 9.78
CA PHE A 15 4.94 3.52 8.90
C PHE A 15 6.44 3.64 9.18
N TYR A 16 7.03 4.84 9.07
CA TYR A 16 8.47 5.01 9.25
C TYR A 16 8.94 4.92 10.71
N LYS A 17 8.12 5.33 11.69
CA LYS A 17 8.54 5.31 13.11
C LYS A 17 8.34 3.98 13.81
N ARG A 18 7.44 3.12 13.31
CA ARG A 18 7.06 1.85 13.95
C ARG A 18 7.15 0.68 13.00
N VAL A 19 6.41 0.72 11.88
CA VAL A 19 6.28 -0.43 10.99
C VAL A 19 7.61 -0.82 10.35
N VAL A 20 8.33 0.13 9.75
CA VAL A 20 9.65 -0.13 9.14
C VAL A 20 10.65 -0.66 10.18
N PRO A 21 10.84 -0.02 11.35
CA PRO A 21 11.67 -0.59 12.42
C PRO A 21 11.25 -2.01 12.84
N THR A 22 9.97 -2.33 12.91
CA THR A 22 9.50 -3.68 13.23
C THR A 22 9.80 -4.67 12.11
N LEU A 23 9.55 -4.31 10.86
CA LEU A 23 9.91 -5.12 9.69
C LEU A 23 11.41 -5.38 9.60
N CYS A 24 12.25 -4.41 9.97
CA CYS A 24 13.72 -4.55 10.03
C CYS A 24 14.25 -5.25 11.30
N GLY A 25 13.37 -5.69 12.21
CA GLY A 25 13.76 -6.37 13.46
C GLY A 25 14.37 -5.46 14.53
N HIS A 26 14.16 -4.15 14.45
CA HIS A 26 14.67 -3.17 15.43
C HIS A 26 13.68 -2.86 16.57
N LEU A 27 12.38 -3.11 16.38
CA LEU A 27 11.33 -2.76 17.34
C LEU A 27 10.23 -3.85 17.39
N GLY A 28 9.91 -4.35 18.57
CA GLY A 28 8.80 -5.30 18.76
C GLY A 28 9.09 -6.69 18.19
N ASP A 29 8.05 -7.54 18.13
CA ASP A 29 8.08 -8.85 17.48
C ASP A 29 7.00 -8.92 16.38
N LEU A 30 7.27 -9.74 15.36
CA LEU A 30 6.33 -10.01 14.27
C LEU A 30 5.54 -11.31 14.48
N GLU A 31 5.79 -12.04 15.57
CA GLU A 31 5.30 -13.42 15.74
C GLU A 31 3.77 -13.51 15.67
N SER A 32 3.09 -12.68 16.45
CA SER A 32 1.62 -12.70 16.51
C SER A 32 1.00 -12.28 15.18
N ASP A 33 1.53 -11.21 14.57
CA ASP A 33 1.05 -10.67 13.30
C ASP A 33 1.26 -11.64 12.13
N TYR A 34 2.43 -12.29 12.10
CA TYR A 34 2.80 -13.24 11.08
C TYR A 34 2.03 -14.55 11.23
N LEU A 35 1.82 -15.03 12.46
CA LEU A 35 0.99 -16.19 12.73
C LEU A 35 -0.46 -15.97 12.27
N ASP A 36 -1.00 -14.76 12.51
CA ASP A 36 -2.33 -14.39 12.03
C ASP A 36 -2.39 -14.31 10.50
N PHE A 37 -1.37 -13.75 9.86
CA PHE A 37 -1.23 -13.76 8.41
C PHE A 37 -1.26 -15.19 7.85
N LEU A 38 -0.44 -16.11 8.37
CA LEU A 38 -0.35 -17.49 7.91
C LEU A 38 -1.66 -18.27 7.99
N LYS A 39 -2.54 -17.94 8.95
CA LYS A 39 -3.90 -18.53 9.03
C LYS A 39 -4.76 -18.19 7.82
N SER A 40 -4.54 -17.02 7.22
CA SER A 40 -5.31 -16.50 6.08
C SER A 40 -4.64 -16.70 4.73
N TYR A 41 -3.30 -16.76 4.70
CA TYR A 41 -2.49 -16.83 3.48
C TYR A 41 -2.48 -18.22 2.82
N LEU A 42 -2.40 -19.29 3.63
CA LEU A 42 -2.32 -20.65 3.12
C LEU A 42 -3.71 -21.24 2.89
N ILE A 43 -3.92 -21.95 1.78
CA ILE A 43 -5.17 -22.70 1.55
C ILE A 43 -5.29 -23.80 2.63
N GLY A 44 -6.34 -23.74 3.46
CA GLY A 44 -6.49 -24.58 4.65
C GLY A 44 -5.73 -24.08 5.88
N GLY A 45 -5.10 -22.90 5.78
CA GLY A 45 -4.30 -22.26 6.81
C GLY A 45 -3.14 -23.11 7.30
N ILE A 46 -2.73 -22.86 8.54
CA ILE A 46 -1.71 -23.64 9.24
C ILE A 46 -2.29 -24.85 10.00
N GLN A 47 -3.58 -25.15 9.85
CA GLN A 47 -4.30 -26.15 10.67
C GLN A 47 -3.76 -27.58 10.53
N ARG A 48 -3.08 -27.87 9.41
CA ARG A 48 -2.51 -29.19 9.11
C ARG A 48 -1.10 -29.41 9.69
N PHE A 49 -0.46 -28.36 10.20
CA PHE A 49 0.89 -28.43 10.72
C PHE A 49 0.87 -28.73 12.22
N SER A 50 1.87 -29.46 12.71
CA SER A 50 2.12 -29.56 14.15
C SER A 50 2.61 -28.21 14.69
N ASN A 51 2.49 -28.00 16.00
CA ASN A 51 3.00 -26.79 16.65
C ASN A 51 4.49 -26.56 16.36
N GLU A 52 5.30 -27.63 16.35
CA GLU A 52 6.73 -27.57 16.02
C GLU A 52 6.98 -27.11 14.58
N GLN A 53 6.17 -27.58 13.63
CA GLN A 53 6.25 -27.16 12.23
C GLN A 53 5.85 -25.69 12.06
N VAL A 54 4.81 -25.24 12.77
CA VAL A 54 4.38 -23.84 12.77
C VAL A 54 5.46 -22.94 13.34
N SER A 55 6.04 -23.29 14.51
CA SER A 55 7.12 -22.51 15.12
C SER A 55 8.33 -22.39 14.19
N LYS A 56 8.76 -23.49 13.56
CA LYS A 56 9.88 -23.47 12.61
C LYS A 56 9.58 -22.62 11.38
N LEU A 57 8.38 -22.73 10.82
CA LEU A 57 7.96 -21.91 9.68
C LEU A 57 7.94 -20.42 10.06
N LEU A 58 7.39 -20.10 11.23
CA LEU A 58 7.28 -18.73 11.74
C LEU A 58 8.66 -18.08 11.90
N GLU A 59 9.60 -18.78 12.56
CA GLU A 59 10.98 -18.29 12.74
C GLU A 59 11.65 -18.01 11.39
N GLN A 60 11.59 -18.97 10.46
CA GLN A 60 12.19 -18.83 9.13
C GLN A 60 11.57 -17.70 8.32
N SER A 61 10.24 -17.56 8.37
CA SER A 61 9.55 -16.52 7.61
C SER A 61 9.81 -15.12 8.18
N ILE A 62 9.90 -14.98 9.51
CA ILE A 62 10.24 -13.69 10.15
C ILE A 62 11.69 -13.31 9.85
N GLU A 63 12.63 -14.25 9.92
CA GLU A 63 14.02 -14.02 9.54
C GLU A 63 14.11 -13.46 8.11
N ARG A 64 13.41 -14.09 7.15
CA ARG A 64 13.34 -13.59 5.78
C ARG A 64 12.70 -12.20 5.68
N VAL A 65 11.61 -11.92 6.40
CA VAL A 65 11.03 -10.57 6.41
C VAL A 65 12.07 -9.53 6.82
N ILE A 66 12.82 -9.82 7.88
CA ILE A 66 13.85 -8.93 8.41
C ILE A 66 14.98 -8.76 7.40
N GLU A 67 15.48 -9.85 6.82
CA GLU A 67 16.54 -9.80 5.80
C GLU A 67 16.13 -8.93 4.62
N ILE A 68 14.98 -9.23 4.00
CA ILE A 68 14.48 -8.50 2.83
C ILE A 68 14.22 -7.03 3.17
N SER A 69 13.64 -6.74 4.34
CA SER A 69 13.34 -5.35 4.76
C SER A 69 14.60 -4.51 4.93
N ASN A 70 15.69 -5.12 5.42
CA ASN A 70 16.97 -4.44 5.59
C ASN A 70 17.70 -4.15 4.27
N GLU A 71 17.21 -4.69 3.14
CA GLU A 71 17.73 -4.38 1.81
C GLU A 71 17.14 -3.11 1.19
N PHE A 72 16.21 -2.43 1.87
CA PHE A 72 15.65 -1.17 1.40
C PHE A 72 16.39 0.06 1.94
N ASP A 73 16.34 1.14 1.17
CA ASP A 73 16.81 2.44 1.64
C ASP A 73 15.86 3.09 2.67
N GLY A 74 16.22 4.27 3.18
CA GLY A 74 15.42 4.98 4.18
C GLY A 74 14.03 5.43 3.71
N SER A 75 13.78 5.45 2.39
CA SER A 75 12.42 5.70 1.85
C SER A 75 11.56 4.44 1.86
N PHE A 76 12.17 3.28 2.07
CA PHE A 76 11.57 1.96 1.94
C PHE A 76 10.99 1.67 0.54
N LYS A 77 11.30 2.49 -0.47
CA LYS A 77 10.84 2.31 -1.85
C LYS A 77 11.87 1.65 -2.74
N ARG A 78 13.17 1.78 -2.43
CA ARG A 78 14.27 1.30 -3.28
C ARG A 78 15.00 0.17 -2.61
N HIS A 79 14.86 -1.01 -3.19
CA HIS A 79 15.64 -2.18 -2.82
C HIS A 79 17.07 -2.07 -3.42
N ASN A 80 18.09 -2.34 -2.61
CA ASN A 80 19.49 -2.04 -2.88
C ASN A 80 20.03 -2.71 -4.15
N GLU A 81 19.62 -3.95 -4.42
CA GLU A 81 20.01 -4.67 -5.64
C GLU A 81 18.99 -4.50 -6.77
N PHE A 82 17.72 -4.84 -6.50
CA PHE A 82 16.66 -4.86 -7.50
C PHE A 82 16.47 -3.53 -8.25
N HIS A 83 16.59 -2.36 -7.60
CA HIS A 83 16.38 -1.08 -8.30
C HIS A 83 17.45 -0.78 -9.38
N LYS A 84 18.60 -1.47 -9.34
CA LYS A 84 19.70 -1.33 -10.30
C LYS A 84 19.47 -2.16 -11.57
N ILE A 85 18.51 -3.07 -11.56
CA ILE A 85 18.20 -3.93 -12.69
C ILE A 85 17.27 -3.15 -13.62
N GLU A 86 17.74 -2.86 -14.84
CA GLU A 86 16.94 -2.10 -15.81
C GLU A 86 16.01 -3.01 -16.64
N ASN A 87 16.46 -4.24 -16.92
CA ASN A 87 15.75 -5.16 -17.80
C ASN A 87 14.63 -5.91 -17.05
N TYR A 88 13.44 -5.95 -17.65
CA TYR A 88 12.25 -6.60 -17.07
C TYR A 88 12.42 -8.11 -16.86
N ASP A 89 13.03 -8.83 -17.79
CA ASP A 89 13.25 -10.27 -17.67
C ASP A 89 14.27 -10.58 -16.56
N GLU A 90 15.30 -9.75 -16.41
CA GLU A 90 16.26 -9.85 -15.31
C GLU A 90 15.62 -9.54 -13.94
N LYS A 91 14.71 -8.56 -13.88
CA LYS A 91 13.91 -8.29 -12.67
C LYS A 91 13.09 -9.50 -12.27
N ASN A 92 12.37 -10.11 -13.21
CA ASN A 92 11.60 -11.33 -12.94
C ASN A 92 12.49 -12.49 -12.52
N LEU A 93 13.66 -12.64 -13.16
CA LEU A 93 14.62 -13.67 -12.78
C LEU A 93 15.14 -13.46 -11.35
N PHE A 94 15.43 -12.21 -10.98
CA PHE A 94 15.86 -11.85 -9.62
C PHE A 94 14.78 -12.26 -8.62
N LEU A 95 13.55 -11.79 -8.81
CA LEU A 95 12.42 -12.08 -7.90
C LEU A 95 12.11 -13.59 -7.82
N SER A 96 12.15 -14.32 -8.94
CA SER A 96 11.89 -15.76 -8.97
C SER A 96 12.92 -16.61 -8.20
N LYS A 97 14.11 -16.06 -7.97
CA LYS A 97 15.20 -16.70 -7.22
C LYS A 97 15.28 -16.21 -5.78
N TYR A 98 14.56 -15.14 -5.46
CA TYR A 98 14.63 -14.50 -4.17
C TYR A 98 13.73 -15.26 -3.20
N ASP A 99 14.35 -16.08 -2.34
CA ASP A 99 13.63 -17.02 -1.47
C ASP A 99 12.66 -16.29 -0.53
N GLY A 100 11.42 -16.77 -0.47
CA GLY A 100 10.35 -16.16 0.34
C GLY A 100 9.78 -14.82 -0.17
N TYR A 101 10.21 -14.34 -1.34
CA TYR A 101 9.75 -13.06 -1.90
C TYR A 101 8.21 -12.93 -2.02
N ASP A 102 7.55 -13.95 -2.59
CA ASP A 102 6.09 -13.90 -2.80
C ASP A 102 5.33 -13.79 -1.47
N GLU A 103 5.80 -14.52 -0.45
CA GLU A 103 5.23 -14.48 0.89
C GLU A 103 5.51 -13.11 1.54
N TYR A 104 6.73 -12.59 1.42
CA TYR A 104 7.11 -11.26 1.91
C TYR A 104 6.21 -10.17 1.33
N LYS A 105 6.02 -10.12 0.01
CA LYS A 105 5.17 -9.11 -0.65
C LYS A 105 3.75 -9.13 -0.10
N ARG A 106 3.20 -10.32 0.13
CA ARG A 106 1.84 -10.53 0.65
C ARG A 106 1.73 -10.18 2.12
N PHE A 107 2.74 -10.53 2.92
CA PHE A 107 2.81 -10.14 4.31
C PHE A 107 2.96 -8.63 4.46
N PHE A 108 3.77 -7.98 3.62
CA PHE A 108 3.93 -6.53 3.60
C PHE A 108 2.59 -5.83 3.33
N GLU A 109 1.85 -6.21 2.27
CA GLU A 109 0.50 -5.71 2.02
C GLU A 109 -0.42 -5.89 3.23
N TYR A 110 -0.48 -7.12 3.78
CA TYR A 110 -1.27 -7.43 4.97
C TYR A 110 -0.90 -6.52 6.15
N TYR A 111 0.39 -6.35 6.41
CA TYR A 111 0.88 -5.68 7.60
C TYR A 111 0.67 -4.17 7.56
N ILE A 112 0.83 -3.56 6.38
CA ILE A 112 0.57 -2.13 6.17
C ILE A 112 -0.90 -1.80 6.46
N PHE A 113 -1.83 -2.53 5.87
CA PHE A 113 -3.26 -2.32 6.09
C PHE A 113 -3.75 -2.78 7.48
N LYS A 114 -3.02 -3.69 8.13
CA LYS A 114 -3.27 -4.02 9.53
C LYS A 114 -2.86 -2.89 10.46
N THR A 115 -1.83 -2.10 10.15
CA THR A 115 -1.17 -1.25 11.15
C THR A 115 -1.18 0.27 10.88
N CYS A 116 -1.19 0.68 9.61
CA CYS A 116 -0.98 2.08 9.24
C CYS A 116 -1.68 2.54 7.95
N ALA A 117 -2.54 1.73 7.32
CA ALA A 117 -3.33 2.14 6.16
C ALA A 117 -4.79 1.72 6.30
N ASP A 118 -5.69 2.54 5.77
CA ASP A 118 -7.13 2.25 5.74
C ASP A 118 -7.51 1.54 4.45
N PHE A 119 -8.05 0.32 4.55
CA PHE A 119 -8.62 -0.33 3.36
C PHE A 119 -9.95 0.31 2.93
N PHE A 120 -10.69 0.89 3.88
CA PHE A 120 -11.93 1.63 3.61
C PHE A 120 -12.00 2.93 4.40
N PRO A 121 -12.63 3.99 3.88
CA PRO A 121 -13.05 4.09 2.48
C PRO A 121 -11.84 4.26 1.55
N HIS A 122 -12.03 3.95 0.27
CA HIS A 122 -10.99 4.13 -0.75
C HIS A 122 -11.58 4.61 -2.08
N ILE A 123 -10.73 5.19 -2.92
CA ILE A 123 -11.11 5.60 -4.28
C ILE A 123 -10.77 4.49 -5.28
N PRO A 124 -11.74 3.97 -6.05
CA PRO A 124 -11.45 3.12 -7.19
C PRO A 124 -10.94 3.95 -8.37
N LEU A 125 -9.66 3.83 -8.70
CA LEU A 125 -9.02 4.53 -9.83
C LEU A 125 -9.27 3.82 -11.16
N GLY A 126 -9.53 2.51 -11.14
CA GLY A 126 -9.81 1.75 -12.36
C GLY A 126 -8.56 1.18 -13.02
N LYS A 127 -8.68 0.73 -14.27
CA LYS A 127 -7.61 0.00 -14.99
C LYS A 127 -6.45 0.84 -15.51
N ARG A 128 -6.65 2.15 -15.61
CA ARG A 128 -5.72 3.07 -16.26
C ARG A 128 -5.18 4.13 -15.29
N GLY A 129 -5.29 3.85 -13.99
CA GLY A 129 -4.77 4.71 -12.94
C GLY A 129 -5.38 6.11 -12.94
N ILE A 130 -4.66 7.02 -12.32
CA ILE A 130 -5.14 8.38 -12.06
C ILE A 130 -5.12 9.25 -13.32
N PHE A 131 -4.15 9.03 -14.21
CA PHE A 131 -4.00 9.79 -15.46
C PHE A 131 -5.19 9.64 -16.40
N SER A 132 -5.92 8.53 -16.31
CA SER A 132 -7.10 8.31 -17.15
C SER A 132 -8.31 9.17 -16.75
N LYS A 133 -8.25 9.81 -15.59
CA LYS A 133 -9.37 10.56 -15.01
C LYS A 133 -9.05 12.02 -14.75
N LEU A 134 -7.80 12.44 -14.86
CA LEU A 134 -7.37 13.82 -14.60
C LEU A 134 -6.66 14.42 -15.81
N GLU A 135 -7.02 15.66 -16.14
CA GLU A 135 -6.27 16.53 -17.01
C GLU A 135 -5.15 17.20 -16.21
N LEU A 136 -3.90 16.89 -16.56
CA LEU A 136 -2.74 17.34 -15.82
C LEU A 136 -1.91 18.30 -16.67
N LYS A 137 -1.68 19.49 -16.12
CA LYS A 137 -0.80 20.47 -16.75
C LYS A 137 0.66 20.06 -16.52
N PRO A 138 1.48 19.88 -17.57
CA PRO A 138 2.89 19.58 -17.40
C PRO A 138 3.60 20.63 -16.54
N LYS A 139 4.61 20.20 -15.78
CA LYS A 139 5.45 21.05 -14.89
C LYS A 139 4.74 21.62 -13.64
N THR A 140 3.56 21.11 -13.28
CA THR A 140 2.95 21.37 -11.96
C THR A 140 3.37 20.30 -10.95
N LEU A 141 3.24 20.60 -9.65
CA LEU A 141 3.50 19.61 -8.60
C LEU A 141 2.47 18.47 -8.66
N SER A 142 1.21 18.81 -8.92
CA SER A 142 0.12 17.86 -9.13
C SER A 142 0.46 16.84 -10.21
N HIS A 143 1.04 17.27 -11.34
CA HIS A 143 1.49 16.35 -12.38
C HIS A 143 2.56 15.39 -11.87
N SER A 144 3.56 15.87 -11.12
CA SER A 144 4.61 15.02 -10.54
C SER A 144 4.05 14.01 -9.54
N PHE A 145 3.11 14.40 -8.68
CA PHE A 145 2.47 13.46 -7.74
C PHE A 145 1.60 12.43 -8.45
N MET A 146 0.87 12.82 -9.50
CA MET A 146 0.14 11.84 -10.30
C MET A 146 1.09 10.85 -10.99
N CYS A 147 2.24 11.32 -11.51
CA CYS A 147 3.31 10.43 -12.00
C CYS A 147 3.77 9.47 -10.92
N GLU A 148 3.88 9.91 -9.67
CA GLU A 148 4.30 9.05 -8.56
C GLU A 148 3.24 8.01 -8.21
N PHE A 149 1.96 8.37 -8.19
CA PHE A 149 0.87 7.41 -7.94
C PHE A 149 0.82 6.29 -8.99
N ASP A 150 1.05 6.62 -10.26
CA ASP A 150 1.04 5.65 -11.35
C ASP A 150 2.45 5.04 -11.61
N ASN A 151 3.47 5.40 -10.81
CA ASN A 151 4.80 4.80 -10.87
C ASN A 151 4.85 3.50 -10.07
N TYR A 152 4.92 2.38 -10.78
CA TYR A 152 4.93 1.05 -10.20
C TYR A 152 6.24 0.78 -9.44
N ASN A 153 6.12 0.47 -8.14
CA ASN A 153 7.19 -0.18 -7.41
C ASN A 153 7.21 -1.66 -7.80
N ASP A 154 8.02 -2.00 -8.80
CA ASP A 154 8.11 -3.36 -9.34
C ASP A 154 8.43 -4.43 -8.27
N PHE A 155 9.04 -4.04 -7.13
CA PHE A 155 9.31 -4.97 -6.04
C PHE A 155 8.06 -5.27 -5.21
N PHE A 156 7.24 -4.28 -4.86
CA PHE A 156 6.00 -4.50 -4.09
C PHE A 156 4.79 -4.80 -4.98
N CYS A 157 4.93 -4.62 -6.30
CA CYS A 157 3.87 -4.73 -7.29
C CYS A 157 4.24 -5.68 -8.45
N SER A 158 5.00 -6.75 -8.18
CA SER A 158 5.25 -7.77 -9.21
C SER A 158 3.96 -8.43 -9.71
N ASP A 159 3.96 -8.82 -10.99
CA ASP A 159 2.78 -9.31 -11.71
C ASP A 159 1.58 -8.35 -11.67
N MET A 160 1.82 -7.05 -11.47
CA MET A 160 0.80 -6.01 -11.36
C MET A 160 -0.21 -6.29 -10.23
N MET A 161 0.28 -6.85 -9.11
CA MET A 161 -0.51 -7.08 -7.91
C MET A 161 0.26 -6.63 -6.67
N GLY A 162 -0.39 -5.83 -5.82
CA GLY A 162 0.16 -5.39 -4.54
C GLY A 162 0.12 -3.88 -4.36
N ILE A 163 1.05 -3.38 -3.54
CA ILE A 163 1.24 -1.94 -3.31
C ILE A 163 2.07 -1.38 -4.46
N MET A 164 1.50 -0.43 -5.20
CA MET A 164 2.17 0.25 -6.30
C MET A 164 3.14 1.31 -5.79
N ASN A 165 2.66 2.22 -4.95
CA ASN A 165 3.47 3.32 -4.41
C ASN A 165 2.71 3.99 -3.25
N TRP A 166 3.36 4.91 -2.55
CA TRP A 166 2.75 5.77 -1.53
C TRP A 166 3.39 7.15 -1.55
N VAL A 167 2.73 8.14 -0.98
CA VAL A 167 3.27 9.48 -0.75
C VAL A 167 3.07 9.86 0.71
N THR A 168 3.95 10.71 1.23
CA THR A 168 3.95 11.14 2.64
C THR A 168 2.87 12.19 2.91
N LYS A 169 2.64 12.51 4.18
CA LYS A 169 1.76 13.63 4.54
C LYS A 169 2.30 14.97 4.05
N GLU A 170 3.62 15.14 4.00
CA GLU A 170 4.25 16.35 3.45
C GLU A 170 4.00 16.46 1.94
N ASP A 171 4.02 15.33 1.21
CA ASP A 171 3.66 15.29 -0.21
C ASP A 171 2.18 15.64 -0.43
N VAL A 172 1.29 15.13 0.44
CA VAL A 172 -0.15 15.47 0.41
C VAL A 172 -0.38 16.95 0.68
N GLU A 173 0.37 17.56 1.60
CA GLU A 173 0.31 19.01 1.87
C GLU A 173 0.69 19.82 0.62
N LEU A 174 1.77 19.43 -0.08
CA LEU A 174 2.16 20.06 -1.34
C LEU A 174 1.10 19.88 -2.44
N LEU A 175 0.51 18.68 -2.55
CA LEU A 175 -0.57 18.40 -3.49
C LEU A 175 -1.82 19.23 -3.17
N TYR A 176 -2.17 19.38 -1.89
CA TYR A 176 -3.30 20.17 -1.44
C TYR A 176 -3.17 21.63 -1.88
N TYR A 177 -1.98 22.23 -1.74
CA TYR A 177 -1.73 23.61 -2.17
C TYR A 177 -1.69 23.79 -3.69
N ASP A 178 -1.50 22.71 -4.45
CA ASP A 178 -1.47 22.74 -5.93
C ASP A 178 -2.77 22.19 -6.57
N LYS A 179 -3.76 21.77 -5.77
CA LYS A 179 -4.94 21.01 -6.23
C LYS A 179 -5.83 21.76 -7.23
N GLU A 180 -5.76 23.08 -7.28
CA GLU A 180 -6.40 23.95 -8.29
C GLU A 180 -5.94 23.63 -9.74
N ASN A 181 -4.76 23.01 -9.90
CA ASN A 181 -4.25 22.57 -11.19
C ASN A 181 -4.83 21.22 -11.65
N LEU A 182 -5.60 20.53 -10.80
CA LEU A 182 -6.28 19.28 -11.14
C LEU A 182 -7.60 19.58 -11.84
N LYS A 183 -7.78 19.03 -13.03
CA LYS A 183 -9.02 19.16 -13.82
C LYS A 183 -9.49 17.79 -14.27
N SER A 184 -10.77 17.67 -14.59
CA SER A 184 -11.36 16.43 -15.10
C SER A 184 -12.65 16.73 -15.85
N GLU A 185 -12.92 15.97 -16.92
CA GLU A 185 -14.24 15.90 -17.53
C GLU A 185 -15.24 15.12 -16.65
N TYR A 186 -14.75 14.37 -15.66
CA TYR A 186 -15.53 13.59 -14.70
C TYR A 186 -15.68 14.34 -13.37
N GLU A 187 -16.60 15.31 -13.32
CA GLU A 187 -16.78 16.21 -12.17
C GLU A 187 -16.99 15.47 -10.83
N GLU A 188 -17.77 14.39 -10.84
CA GLU A 188 -18.00 13.56 -9.63
C GLU A 188 -16.71 12.92 -9.11
N PHE A 189 -15.88 12.40 -10.01
CA PHE A 189 -14.60 11.82 -9.64
C PHE A 189 -13.65 12.91 -9.11
N LEU A 190 -13.55 14.05 -9.79
CA LEU A 190 -12.70 15.16 -9.35
C LEU A 190 -13.10 15.62 -7.94
N ASN A 191 -14.40 15.84 -7.70
CA ASN A 191 -14.91 16.25 -6.39
C ASN A 191 -14.61 15.21 -5.30
N THR A 192 -14.76 13.92 -5.61
CA THR A 192 -14.40 12.84 -4.69
C THR A 192 -12.90 12.83 -4.41
N PHE A 193 -12.07 12.95 -5.44
CA PHE A 193 -10.61 12.94 -5.34
C PHE A 193 -10.10 14.13 -4.51
N LEU A 194 -10.60 15.33 -4.77
CA LEU A 194 -10.28 16.53 -4.00
C LEU A 194 -10.74 16.40 -2.54
N SER A 195 -11.94 15.87 -2.29
CA SER A 195 -12.42 15.63 -0.92
C SER A 195 -11.52 14.64 -0.18
N PHE A 196 -10.98 13.64 -0.88
CA PHE A 196 -10.07 12.66 -0.29
C PHE A 196 -8.67 13.25 0.00
N ILE A 197 -8.15 14.13 -0.87
CA ILE A 197 -6.95 14.92 -0.58
C ILE A 197 -7.17 15.80 0.63
N ASP A 198 -8.32 16.50 0.70
CA ASP A 198 -8.65 17.38 1.82
C ASP A 198 -8.72 16.60 3.13
N THR A 199 -9.33 15.41 3.10
CA THR A 199 -9.38 14.50 4.25
C THR A 199 -7.97 14.08 4.69
N ALA A 200 -7.12 13.67 3.75
CA ALA A 200 -5.75 13.27 4.06
C ALA A 200 -4.94 14.44 4.66
N PHE A 201 -5.05 15.63 4.08
CA PHE A 201 -4.40 16.84 4.56
C PHE A 201 -4.84 17.23 5.98
N GLU A 202 -6.15 17.33 6.23
CA GLU A 202 -6.69 17.71 7.54
C GLU A 202 -6.29 16.74 8.66
N ASN A 203 -6.14 15.46 8.33
CA ASN A 203 -5.76 14.41 9.26
C ASN A 203 -4.24 14.14 9.30
N LYS A 204 -3.43 14.90 8.53
CA LYS A 204 -1.97 14.74 8.42
C LYS A 204 -1.55 13.33 8.00
N LEU A 205 -2.22 12.82 6.97
CA LEU A 205 -2.00 11.49 6.40
C LEU A 205 -1.38 11.60 5.00
N GLY A 206 -0.57 10.61 4.66
CA GLY A 206 -0.19 10.29 3.30
C GLY A 206 -1.26 9.51 2.53
N LEU A 207 -0.90 9.05 1.35
CA LEU A 207 -1.75 8.22 0.49
C LEU A 207 -0.98 7.00 -0.02
N ILE A 208 -1.64 5.86 -0.14
CA ILE A 208 -1.05 4.61 -0.67
C ILE A 208 -1.92 4.06 -1.81
N VAL A 209 -1.26 3.63 -2.88
CA VAL A 209 -1.88 3.09 -4.10
C VAL A 209 -1.62 1.60 -4.17
N GLY A 210 -2.68 0.84 -4.44
CA GLY A 210 -2.58 -0.60 -4.68
C GLY A 210 -3.29 -1.01 -5.95
N VAL A 211 -2.91 -2.18 -6.49
CA VAL A 211 -3.54 -2.82 -7.64
C VAL A 211 -3.81 -4.28 -7.32
N ASP A 212 -5.00 -4.77 -7.65
CA ASP A 212 -5.42 -6.17 -7.48
C ASP A 212 -5.06 -6.73 -6.07
N MET A 213 -5.27 -5.89 -5.05
CA MET A 213 -4.97 -6.23 -3.66
C MET A 213 -5.89 -7.34 -3.15
N LYS A 214 -5.48 -8.04 -2.09
CA LYS A 214 -6.23 -9.16 -1.50
C LYS A 214 -7.42 -8.68 -0.67
N GLU A 215 -8.43 -8.14 -1.35
CA GLU A 215 -9.59 -7.54 -0.71
C GLU A 215 -10.29 -8.47 0.30
N ASP A 216 -10.34 -9.77 0.02
CA ASP A 216 -10.93 -10.79 0.90
C ASP A 216 -10.27 -10.83 2.29
N ILE A 217 -8.97 -10.54 2.36
CA ILE A 217 -8.23 -10.43 3.61
C ILE A 217 -8.31 -9.00 4.15
N LEU A 218 -8.08 -7.98 3.32
CA LEU A 218 -7.98 -6.59 3.78
C LEU A 218 -9.29 -6.02 4.33
N LYS A 219 -10.45 -6.52 3.85
CA LYS A 219 -11.78 -6.15 4.38
C LYS A 219 -12.01 -6.58 5.84
N LEU A 220 -11.15 -7.47 6.37
CA LEU A 220 -11.22 -7.99 7.74
C LEU A 220 -10.52 -7.08 8.76
N PHE A 221 -9.93 -5.96 8.36
CA PHE A 221 -9.29 -4.98 9.27
C PHE A 221 -10.16 -3.74 9.57
N PRO A 222 -11.37 -3.86 10.16
CA PRO A 222 -12.18 -2.69 10.44
C PRO A 222 -11.69 -1.88 11.66
N SER A 223 -10.76 -2.40 12.46
CA SER A 223 -10.45 -1.84 13.79
C SER A 223 -9.48 -0.67 13.80
N ASN A 224 -8.62 -0.52 12.78
CA ASN A 224 -7.59 0.52 12.74
C ASN A 224 -7.96 1.61 11.74
N LYS A 225 -9.07 2.30 12.01
CA LYS A 225 -9.47 3.48 11.24
C LYS A 225 -8.55 4.65 11.54
N LEU A 226 -7.98 5.21 10.48
CA LEU A 226 -7.20 6.45 10.53
C LEU A 226 -8.13 7.65 10.67
N VAL A 227 -9.33 7.57 10.10
CA VAL A 227 -10.37 8.62 10.15
C VAL A 227 -11.69 8.02 10.63
N GLU A 228 -12.31 8.66 11.63
CA GLU A 228 -13.59 8.18 12.19
C GLU A 228 -14.73 8.17 11.16
N ASN A 229 -15.62 7.17 11.26
CA ASN A 229 -16.79 7.05 10.37
C ASN A 229 -17.72 8.28 10.39
N SER A 230 -17.76 9.00 11.51
CA SER A 230 -18.53 10.23 11.69
C SER A 230 -18.06 11.35 10.75
N TYR A 231 -16.76 11.44 10.46
CA TYR A 231 -16.20 12.44 9.57
C TYR A 231 -16.73 12.28 8.14
N TRP A 232 -16.74 11.05 7.63
CA TRP A 232 -17.20 10.71 6.27
C TRP A 232 -18.67 11.05 6.02
N SER A 233 -19.49 11.11 7.07
CA SER A 233 -20.91 11.48 6.94
C SER A 233 -21.12 12.96 6.59
N ASN A 234 -20.08 13.80 6.71
CA ASN A 234 -20.16 15.25 6.54
C ASN A 234 -19.54 15.75 5.23
N ILE A 235 -18.99 14.87 4.39
CA ILE A 235 -18.34 15.24 3.12
C ILE A 235 -18.95 14.49 1.94
N ASN A 236 -18.59 14.89 0.72
CA ASN A 236 -19.02 14.16 -0.47
C ASN A 236 -18.28 12.81 -0.56
N THR A 237 -19.03 11.71 -0.47
CA THR A 237 -18.49 10.34 -0.51
C THR A 237 -19.02 9.52 -1.68
N SER A 238 -19.67 10.13 -2.68
CA SER A 238 -20.39 9.38 -3.74
C SER A 238 -19.47 8.49 -4.58
N GLY A 239 -18.20 8.87 -4.76
CA GLY A 239 -17.20 8.07 -5.46
C GLY A 239 -16.33 7.18 -4.56
N LEU A 240 -16.59 7.12 -3.24
CA LEU A 240 -15.83 6.30 -2.31
C LEU A 240 -16.46 4.92 -2.13
N LEU A 241 -15.62 3.89 -2.07
CA LEU A 241 -16.06 2.55 -1.70
C LEU A 241 -15.96 2.37 -0.19
N PHE A 242 -17.05 1.93 0.42
CA PHE A 242 -17.15 1.58 1.84
C PHE A 242 -17.32 0.07 2.01
N LYS A 243 -17.12 -0.41 3.24
CA LYS A 243 -17.49 -1.77 3.61
C LYS A 243 -19.01 -1.92 3.51
N ILE A 244 -19.46 -2.83 2.65
CA ILE A 244 -20.86 -3.27 2.53
C ILE A 244 -21.22 -4.13 3.75
#